data_AF-A0A6C7EKN8-F1
#
_entry.id   AF-A0A6C7EKN8-F1
#
_cell.length_a   1.000
_cell.length_b   1.000
_cell.length_c   1.000
_cell.angle_alpha   90.00
_cell.angle_beta   90.00
_cell.angle_gamma   90.00
#
_symmetry.space_group_name_H-M   'P 1'
#
loop_
_entity.id
_entity.type
_entity.pdbx_description
1 polymer ?
#
loop_
_entity_poly.entity_id
_entity_poly.type
_entity_poly.pdbx_seq_one_letter_code
_entity_poly.pdbx_strand_id
1 'polypeptide(L)'
;MIGVEVCDRCGFERAEWNEQDAQRTLLHADDMLNLWSVDATGHLDRKLQARRLDDLKAIAAADDLFDKVHHLMHGLCSIADVRRAAGDAVSLQRGTIAQISRSGGGVPKLAVDAAAIGRRGVDGDVQHTRVHHGRPWQALCLWSSEVIDALAAAGHPITPGAAGENITISGVDWSTLRGGTIVDIGEVRCQLSAPAVPCSKNAQWFTGGDISLIDHSLHPGQSRWYASVLRPGSITTGDPVTISPVSPT
;
A
#
# COMPACT_ATOMS: atom_id res chain seq x y z
N MET A 1 -22.41 -12.73 18.87
CA MET A 1 -22.36 -12.88 17.40
C MET A 1 -21.05 -13.55 17.08
N ILE A 2 -21.04 -14.54 16.18
CA ILE A 2 -19.77 -15.05 15.64
C ILE A 2 -19.21 -13.91 14.78
N GLY A 3 -18.01 -13.42 15.12
CA GLY A 3 -17.36 -12.32 14.40
C GLY A 3 -17.08 -12.68 12.94
N VAL A 4 -16.70 -11.69 12.14
CA VAL A 4 -16.38 -11.93 10.72
C VAL A 4 -15.07 -12.71 10.62
N GLU A 5 -15.09 -13.87 9.98
CA GLU A 5 -13.88 -14.68 9.77
C GLU A 5 -13.09 -14.23 8.54
N VAL A 6 -13.78 -13.94 7.43
CA VAL A 6 -13.18 -13.44 6.17
C VAL A 6 -14.10 -12.37 5.57
N CYS A 7 -13.51 -11.29 5.05
CA CYS A 7 -14.22 -10.23 4.34
C CYS A 7 -13.56 -9.92 3.00
N ASP A 8 -14.26 -10.23 1.91
CA ASP A 8 -13.77 -10.01 0.54
C ASP A 8 -13.64 -8.54 0.17
N ARG A 9 -14.38 -7.66 0.85
CA ARG A 9 -14.35 -6.22 0.56
C ARG A 9 -13.05 -5.57 1.02
N CYS A 10 -12.68 -5.80 2.27
CA CYS A 10 -11.52 -5.14 2.88
C CYS A 10 -10.29 -6.04 3.01
N GLY A 11 -10.41 -7.29 2.58
CA GLY A 11 -9.34 -8.27 2.67
C GLY A 11 -9.04 -8.72 4.10
N PHE A 12 -9.94 -8.50 5.05
CA PHE A 12 -9.78 -8.97 6.42
C PHE A 12 -9.90 -10.50 6.47
N GLU A 13 -9.01 -11.16 7.20
CA GLU A 13 -9.09 -12.58 7.53
C GLU A 13 -8.60 -12.77 8.95
N ARG A 14 -9.48 -13.26 9.83
CA ARG A 14 -9.24 -13.34 11.28
C ARG A 14 -8.01 -14.14 11.63
N ALA A 15 -7.74 -15.23 10.90
CA ALA A 15 -6.58 -16.10 11.09
C ALA A 15 -5.22 -15.38 10.89
N GLU A 16 -5.19 -14.26 10.18
CA GLU A 16 -3.96 -13.47 9.93
C GLU A 16 -3.60 -12.53 11.09
N TRP A 17 -4.49 -12.40 12.08
CA TRP A 17 -4.37 -11.50 13.21
C TRP A 17 -4.19 -12.26 14.51
N ASN A 18 -3.13 -11.91 15.24
CA ASN A 18 -3.05 -12.20 16.67
C ASN A 18 -3.45 -10.94 17.47
N GLU A 19 -3.68 -11.13 18.76
CA GLU A 19 -4.12 -10.05 19.66
C GLU A 19 -3.14 -8.87 19.70
N GLN A 20 -1.83 -9.15 19.72
CA GLN A 20 -0.80 -8.11 19.79
C GLN A 20 -0.80 -7.23 18.52
N ASP A 21 -0.88 -7.85 17.34
CA ASP A 21 -0.91 -7.13 16.06
C ASP A 21 -2.21 -6.31 15.91
N ALA A 22 -3.34 -6.86 16.37
CA ALA A 22 -4.62 -6.16 16.40
C ALA A 22 -4.56 -4.92 17.30
N GLN A 23 -4.12 -5.06 18.55
CA GLN A 23 -3.98 -3.96 19.51
C GLN A 23 -3.03 -2.87 19.00
N ARG A 24 -1.85 -3.26 18.50
CA ARG A 24 -0.88 -2.31 17.93
C ARG A 24 -1.44 -1.56 16.73
N THR A 25 -2.20 -2.23 15.87
CA THR A 25 -2.80 -1.60 14.70
C THR A 25 -3.88 -0.61 15.13
N LEU A 26 -4.75 -0.99 16.07
CA LEU A 26 -5.81 -0.13 16.58
C LEU A 26 -5.29 1.09 17.34
N LEU A 27 -4.15 0.97 18.04
CA LEU A 27 -3.48 2.11 18.68
C LEU A 27 -3.15 3.24 17.70
N HIS A 28 -2.94 2.90 16.43
CA HIS A 28 -2.60 3.85 15.36
C HIS A 28 -3.73 3.99 14.32
N ALA A 29 -4.97 3.62 14.65
CA ALA A 29 -6.09 3.64 13.73
C ALA A 29 -6.35 5.04 13.14
N ASP A 30 -6.30 6.06 14.00
CA ASP A 30 -6.52 7.46 13.65
C ASP A 30 -5.43 7.98 12.69
N ASP A 31 -4.15 7.73 13.01
CA ASP A 31 -3.01 8.05 12.14
C ASP A 31 -3.12 7.36 10.78
N MET A 32 -3.45 6.06 10.79
CA MET A 32 -3.58 5.25 9.59
C MET A 32 -4.67 5.81 8.67
N LEU A 33 -5.87 6.07 9.20
CA LEU A 33 -6.96 6.65 8.42
C LEU A 33 -6.60 8.03 7.86
N ASN A 34 -5.80 8.82 8.58
CA ASN A 34 -5.34 10.13 8.11
C ASN A 34 -4.29 10.03 7.00
N LEU A 35 -3.36 9.07 7.09
CA LEU A 35 -2.31 8.86 6.09
C LEU A 35 -2.86 8.53 4.69
N TRP A 36 -4.10 8.08 4.60
CA TRP A 36 -4.76 7.67 3.35
C TRP A 36 -5.45 8.83 2.60
N SER A 37 -5.54 10.00 3.23
CA SER A 37 -6.07 11.24 2.65
C SER A 37 -5.02 12.35 2.52
N VAL A 38 -3.73 12.04 2.68
CA VAL A 38 -2.65 13.06 2.71
C VAL A 38 -2.52 13.85 1.41
N ASP A 39 -2.95 13.27 0.29
CA ASP A 39 -2.93 13.88 -1.03
C ASP A 39 -4.26 14.58 -1.39
N ALA A 40 -5.28 14.50 -0.52
CA ALA A 40 -6.56 15.17 -0.75
C ALA A 40 -6.52 16.64 -0.29
N THR A 41 -7.23 17.51 -1.02
CA THR A 41 -7.28 18.95 -0.68
C THR A 41 -8.71 19.51 -0.73
N GLY A 42 -8.91 20.65 -0.07
CA GLY A 42 -10.12 21.45 -0.16
C GLY A 42 -11.40 20.71 0.26
N HIS A 43 -12.36 20.59 -0.65
CA HIS A 43 -13.65 19.96 -0.34
C HIS A 43 -13.56 18.44 -0.17
N LEU A 44 -12.65 17.80 -0.89
CA LEU A 44 -12.45 16.36 -0.79
C LEU A 44 -11.86 16.00 0.58
N ASP A 45 -10.85 16.75 1.03
CA ASP A 45 -10.28 16.55 2.37
C ASP A 45 -11.36 16.63 3.45
N ARG A 46 -12.20 17.66 3.47
CA ARG A 46 -13.31 17.75 4.44
C ARG A 46 -14.25 16.54 4.41
N LYS A 47 -14.58 16.01 3.22
CA LYS A 47 -15.40 14.80 3.10
C LYS A 47 -14.70 13.56 3.67
N LEU A 48 -13.40 13.42 3.39
CA LEU A 48 -12.59 12.31 3.91
C LEU A 48 -12.43 12.40 5.43
N GLN A 49 -12.21 13.59 5.98
CA GLN A 49 -12.15 13.82 7.43
C GLN A 49 -13.47 13.50 8.13
N ALA A 50 -14.60 13.90 7.54
CA ALA A 50 -15.92 13.54 8.06
C ALA A 50 -16.12 12.01 8.04
N ARG A 51 -15.75 11.36 6.93
CA ARG A 51 -15.88 9.90 6.82
C ARG A 51 -15.00 9.15 7.83
N ARG A 52 -13.76 9.61 8.01
CA ARG A 52 -12.82 9.10 9.00
C ARG A 52 -13.38 9.15 10.41
N LEU A 53 -14.05 10.24 10.79
CA LEU A 53 -14.68 10.34 12.11
C LEU A 53 -15.78 9.29 12.29
N ASP A 54 -16.56 9.00 11.26
CA ASP A 54 -17.59 7.96 11.31
C ASP A 54 -16.98 6.55 11.38
N ASP A 55 -15.89 6.29 10.66
CA ASP A 55 -15.16 5.03 10.76
C ASP A 55 -14.55 4.83 12.16
N LEU A 56 -13.99 5.89 12.77
CA LEU A 56 -13.49 5.85 14.15
C LEU A 56 -14.58 5.57 15.18
N LYS A 57 -15.78 6.13 15.00
CA LYS A 57 -16.95 5.81 15.84
C LYS A 57 -17.35 4.34 15.70
N ALA A 58 -17.35 3.80 14.48
CA ALA A 58 -17.65 2.39 14.24
C ALA A 58 -16.64 1.46 14.91
N ILE A 59 -15.34 1.78 14.83
CA ILE A 59 -14.28 1.07 15.56
C ILE A 59 -14.50 1.12 17.08
N ALA A 60 -14.85 2.30 17.62
CA ALA A 60 -15.07 2.45 19.05
C ALA A 60 -16.31 1.68 19.56
N ALA A 61 -17.34 1.55 18.72
CA ALA A 61 -18.61 0.91 19.06
C ALA A 61 -18.60 -0.62 19.00
N ALA A 62 -17.62 -1.24 18.32
CA ALA A 62 -17.49 -2.69 18.29
C ALA A 62 -16.94 -3.23 19.63
N ASP A 63 -17.45 -4.39 20.07
CA ASP A 63 -17.04 -4.99 21.35
C ASP A 63 -15.81 -5.91 21.19
N ASP A 64 -15.76 -6.72 20.12
CA ASP A 64 -14.68 -7.67 19.85
C ASP A 64 -13.46 -6.99 19.23
N LEU A 65 -12.27 -7.35 19.71
CA LEU A 65 -11.00 -6.77 19.24
C LEU A 65 -10.78 -6.94 17.73
N PHE A 66 -11.13 -8.10 17.17
CA PHE A 66 -10.93 -8.38 15.77
C PHE A 66 -12.01 -7.72 14.90
N ASP A 67 -13.23 -7.58 15.41
CA ASP A 67 -14.27 -6.78 14.76
C ASP A 67 -13.85 -5.29 14.68
N LYS A 68 -13.17 -4.75 15.69
CA LYS A 68 -12.57 -3.39 15.63
C LYS A 68 -11.56 -3.28 14.48
N VAL A 69 -10.68 -4.26 14.32
CA VAL A 69 -9.71 -4.29 13.22
C VAL A 69 -10.44 -4.40 11.88
N HIS A 70 -11.47 -5.24 11.80
CA HIS A 70 -12.29 -5.38 10.61
C HIS A 70 -12.95 -4.05 10.20
N HIS A 71 -13.49 -3.28 11.16
CA HIS A 71 -14.01 -1.93 10.92
C HIS A 71 -12.93 -0.96 10.44
N LEU A 72 -11.73 -0.99 11.03
CA LEU A 72 -10.59 -0.20 10.54
C LEU A 72 -10.23 -0.53 9.10
N MET A 73 -10.19 -1.81 8.74
CA MET A 73 -9.96 -2.26 7.36
C MET A 73 -11.08 -1.82 6.42
N HIS A 74 -12.33 -1.71 6.87
CA HIS A 74 -13.39 -1.11 6.07
C HIS A 74 -13.24 0.40 5.86
N GLY A 75 -12.65 1.12 6.83
CA GLY A 75 -12.29 2.52 6.67
C GLY A 75 -11.37 2.76 5.48
N LEU A 76 -10.38 1.87 5.25
CA LEU A 76 -9.52 1.89 4.04
C LEU A 76 -10.34 1.94 2.76
N CYS A 77 -11.24 0.98 2.60
CA CYS A 77 -12.01 0.84 1.38
C CYS A 77 -12.98 2.02 1.20
N SER A 78 -13.44 2.57 2.30
CA SER A 78 -14.40 3.68 2.31
C SER A 78 -13.79 4.99 1.80
N ILE A 79 -12.48 5.20 1.97
CA ILE A 79 -11.77 6.34 1.38
C ILE A 79 -11.82 6.29 -0.14
N ALA A 80 -11.61 5.11 -0.73
CA ALA A 80 -11.74 4.92 -2.16
C ALA A 80 -13.16 5.20 -2.66
N ASP A 81 -14.18 4.76 -1.91
CA ASP A 81 -15.58 5.02 -2.23
C ASP A 81 -15.88 6.53 -2.20
N VAL A 82 -15.39 7.27 -1.20
CA VAL A 82 -15.57 8.72 -1.10
C VAL A 82 -14.88 9.45 -2.24
N ARG A 83 -13.63 9.10 -2.58
CA ARG A 83 -12.90 9.69 -3.71
C ARG A 83 -13.62 9.44 -5.03
N ARG A 84 -14.08 8.21 -5.27
CA ARG A 84 -14.85 7.86 -6.47
C ARG A 84 -16.14 8.66 -6.57
N ALA A 85 -16.91 8.75 -5.47
CA ALA A 85 -18.13 9.54 -5.42
C ALA A 85 -17.87 11.06 -5.62
N ALA A 86 -16.66 11.53 -5.35
CA ALA A 86 -16.23 12.90 -5.58
C ALA A 86 -15.61 13.14 -6.98
N GLY A 87 -15.47 12.10 -7.81
CA GLY A 87 -14.84 12.20 -9.13
C GLY A 87 -13.31 12.27 -9.10
N ASP A 88 -12.67 11.90 -7.98
CA ASP A 88 -11.20 11.87 -7.81
C ASP A 88 -10.60 10.46 -8.04
N ALA A 89 -11.31 9.59 -8.75
CA ALA A 89 -10.78 8.28 -9.09
C ALA A 89 -9.67 8.38 -10.15
N VAL A 90 -8.63 7.56 -10.01
CA VAL A 90 -7.57 7.44 -11.02
C VAL A 90 -8.14 6.85 -12.30
N SER A 91 -7.86 7.48 -13.44
CA SER A 91 -8.22 6.98 -14.77
C SER A 91 -7.66 5.58 -15.02
N LEU A 92 -8.34 4.80 -15.88
CA LEU A 92 -7.88 3.48 -16.29
C LEU A 92 -6.48 3.58 -16.90
N GLN A 93 -5.55 2.78 -16.36
CA GLN A 93 -4.18 2.67 -16.84
C GLN A 93 -3.76 1.20 -16.91
N ARG A 94 -2.82 0.89 -17.80
CA ARG A 94 -2.30 -0.45 -18.01
C ARG A 94 -0.78 -0.43 -17.97
N GLY A 95 -0.23 -1.35 -17.22
CA GLY A 95 1.20 -1.54 -17.05
C GLY A 95 1.56 -3.01 -17.00
N THR A 96 2.79 -3.30 -16.59
CA THR A 96 3.29 -4.65 -16.36
C THR A 96 4.19 -4.70 -15.14
N ILE A 97 4.34 -5.88 -14.55
CA ILE A 97 5.37 -6.10 -13.52
C ILE A 97 6.75 -6.06 -14.18
N ALA A 98 7.54 -5.05 -13.87
CA ALA A 98 8.93 -4.95 -14.30
C ALA A 98 9.87 -5.84 -13.46
N GLN A 99 9.63 -5.92 -12.15
CA GLN A 99 10.38 -6.81 -11.25
C GLN A 99 9.55 -7.17 -10.01
N ILE A 100 9.68 -8.41 -9.56
CA ILE A 100 9.24 -8.85 -8.23
C ILE A 100 10.47 -8.97 -7.34
N SER A 101 10.41 -8.42 -6.12
CA SER A 101 11.53 -8.36 -5.20
C SER A 101 11.15 -8.83 -3.79
N ARG A 102 12.02 -9.61 -3.16
CA ARG A 102 11.92 -10.00 -1.74
C ARG A 102 13.27 -10.03 -1.05
N SER A 103 13.28 -9.99 0.28
CA SER A 103 14.48 -10.18 1.08
C SER A 103 14.20 -11.02 2.32
N GLY A 104 15.23 -11.72 2.81
CA GLY A 104 15.26 -12.30 4.16
C GLY A 104 15.30 -11.23 5.28
N GLY A 105 15.34 -9.96 4.87
CA GLY A 105 15.09 -8.78 5.67
C GLY A 105 16.09 -7.66 5.41
N GLY A 106 15.55 -6.43 5.31
CA GLY A 106 16.31 -5.26 4.90
C GLY A 106 16.27 -4.99 3.40
N VAL A 107 17.18 -4.11 2.96
CA VAL A 107 17.35 -3.65 1.58
C VAL A 107 18.81 -3.89 1.15
N PRO A 108 19.07 -4.21 -0.13
CA PRO A 108 18.10 -4.29 -1.22
C PRO A 108 17.27 -5.57 -1.15
N LYS A 109 16.05 -5.52 -1.70
CA LYS A 109 15.28 -6.72 -2.04
C LYS A 109 15.78 -7.27 -3.37
N LEU A 110 15.91 -8.58 -3.48
CA LEU A 110 16.46 -9.27 -4.65
C LEU A 110 15.35 -9.75 -5.56
N ALA A 111 15.63 -9.73 -6.87
CA ALA A 111 14.72 -10.15 -7.91
C ALA A 111 14.33 -11.64 -7.78
N VAL A 112 13.08 -11.94 -8.08
CA VAL A 112 12.55 -13.29 -8.25
C VAL A 112 11.63 -13.33 -9.47
N ASP A 113 11.58 -14.46 -10.17
CA ASP A 113 10.77 -14.59 -11.39
C ASP A 113 9.27 -14.59 -11.08
N ALA A 114 8.88 -15.23 -9.97
CA ALA A 114 7.50 -15.35 -9.52
C ALA A 114 7.41 -15.36 -7.98
N ALA A 115 6.25 -14.99 -7.46
CA ALA A 115 5.96 -15.06 -6.03
C ALA A 115 4.48 -15.31 -5.74
N ALA A 116 4.21 -16.02 -4.65
CA ALA A 116 2.89 -16.07 -4.04
C ALA A 116 2.69 -14.85 -3.14
N ILE A 117 1.54 -14.20 -3.26
CA ILE A 117 1.18 -13.00 -2.48
C ILE A 117 0.01 -13.34 -1.57
N GLY A 118 0.26 -13.30 -0.26
CA GLY A 118 -0.74 -13.45 0.77
C GLY A 118 -1.21 -12.11 1.33
N ARG A 119 -2.13 -12.15 2.31
CA ARG A 119 -2.62 -10.95 3.01
C ARG A 119 -1.55 -10.22 3.80
N ARG A 120 -0.47 -10.93 4.12
CA ARG A 120 0.71 -10.39 4.83
C ARG A 120 1.86 -9.97 3.91
N GLY A 121 1.69 -10.09 2.59
CA GLY A 121 2.68 -9.68 1.61
C GLY A 121 3.26 -10.83 0.80
N VAL A 122 4.47 -10.62 0.28
CA VAL A 122 5.18 -11.57 -0.56
C VAL A 122 5.69 -12.75 0.26
N ASP A 123 5.43 -13.98 -0.19
CA ASP A 123 5.96 -15.16 0.46
C ASP A 123 7.50 -15.20 0.42
N GLY A 124 8.09 -15.54 1.57
CA GLY A 124 9.54 -15.48 1.81
C GLY A 124 10.11 -14.08 2.02
N ASP A 125 9.29 -13.02 2.05
CA ASP A 125 9.73 -11.68 2.43
C ASP A 125 9.62 -11.46 3.94
N VAL A 126 10.76 -11.21 4.59
CA VAL A 126 10.82 -11.09 6.05
C VAL A 126 11.09 -9.65 6.46
N GLN A 127 10.24 -9.10 7.32
CA GLN A 127 10.46 -7.79 7.93
C GLN A 127 11.12 -7.99 9.31
N HIS A 128 12.42 -7.71 9.43
CA HIS A 128 13.17 -7.88 10.69
C HIS A 128 12.63 -7.04 11.86
N THR A 129 11.96 -5.92 11.57
CA THR A 129 11.33 -5.06 12.59
C THR A 129 9.82 -4.98 12.39
N ARG A 130 9.07 -5.88 13.04
CA ARG A 130 7.60 -5.91 12.98
C ARG A 130 6.91 -4.82 13.81
N VAL A 131 7.66 -4.05 14.60
CA VAL A 131 7.09 -2.95 15.42
C VAL A 131 6.49 -1.85 14.52
N HIS A 132 7.12 -1.60 13.36
CA HIS A 132 6.74 -0.51 12.46
C HIS A 132 6.44 -0.97 11.01
N HIS A 133 6.57 -2.26 10.69
CA HIS A 133 6.45 -2.80 9.33
C HIS A 133 5.68 -4.11 9.29
N GLY A 134 5.16 -4.46 8.10
CA GLY A 134 4.50 -5.75 7.85
C GLY A 134 3.10 -5.85 8.44
N ARG A 135 2.46 -4.70 8.72
CA ARG A 135 1.03 -4.66 9.04
C ARG A 135 0.23 -5.00 7.76
N PRO A 136 -0.97 -5.58 7.84
CA PRO A 136 -1.72 -5.99 6.65
C PRO A 136 -2.04 -4.88 5.64
N TRP A 137 -2.04 -3.62 6.07
CA TRP A 137 -2.19 -2.45 5.19
C TRP A 137 -0.88 -1.99 4.51
N GLN A 138 0.26 -2.56 4.90
CA GLN A 138 1.59 -2.41 4.28
C GLN A 138 2.06 -3.75 3.69
N ALA A 139 1.13 -4.64 3.33
CA ALA A 139 1.44 -5.98 2.84
C ALA A 139 2.37 -5.94 1.62
N LEU A 140 2.20 -4.95 0.74
CA LEU A 140 3.07 -4.72 -0.40
C LEU A 140 3.62 -3.30 -0.39
N CYS A 141 4.85 -3.14 -0.86
CA CYS A 141 5.41 -1.86 -1.28
C CYS A 141 5.58 -1.88 -2.81
N LEU A 142 5.00 -0.90 -3.50
CA LEU A 142 4.98 -0.79 -4.95
C LEU A 142 5.79 0.43 -5.39
N TRP A 143 6.49 0.35 -6.52
CA TRP A 143 7.16 1.51 -7.12
C TRP A 143 7.15 1.50 -8.64
N SER A 144 7.42 2.65 -9.26
CA SER A 144 7.49 2.79 -10.73
C SER A 144 8.91 2.57 -11.23
N SER A 145 9.04 1.79 -12.31
CA SER A 145 10.31 1.67 -13.03
C SER A 145 10.76 3.00 -13.62
N GLU A 146 9.83 3.81 -14.14
CA GLU A 146 10.13 5.12 -14.73
C GLU A 146 10.71 6.09 -13.71
N VAL A 147 10.21 6.07 -12.47
CA VAL A 147 10.77 6.88 -11.38
C VAL A 147 12.18 6.40 -11.02
N ILE A 148 12.40 5.09 -10.93
CA ILE A 148 13.72 4.50 -10.66
C ILE A 148 14.70 4.87 -11.77
N ASP A 149 14.30 4.72 -13.03
CA ASP A 149 15.12 5.02 -14.20
C ASP A 149 15.50 6.51 -14.26
N ALA A 150 14.56 7.41 -13.93
CA ALA A 150 14.84 8.83 -13.86
C ALA A 150 15.87 9.18 -12.76
N LEU A 151 15.76 8.57 -11.58
CA LEU A 151 16.73 8.73 -10.49
C LEU A 151 18.10 8.15 -10.88
N ALA A 152 18.12 6.97 -11.53
CA ALA A 152 19.36 6.37 -12.03
C ALA A 152 20.03 7.24 -13.09
N ALA A 153 19.25 7.81 -14.02
CA ALA A 153 19.75 8.74 -15.04
C ALA A 153 20.29 10.05 -14.42
N ALA A 154 19.77 10.47 -13.27
CA ALA A 154 20.30 11.58 -12.48
C ALA A 154 21.58 11.23 -11.69
N GLY A 155 22.07 9.99 -11.79
CA GLY A 155 23.33 9.54 -11.20
C GLY A 155 23.20 8.93 -9.81
N HIS A 156 21.99 8.61 -9.35
CA HIS A 156 21.78 7.86 -8.11
C HIS A 156 22.02 6.36 -8.37
N PRO A 157 22.72 5.63 -7.49
CA PRO A 157 23.00 4.20 -7.67
C PRO A 157 21.79 3.32 -7.31
N ILE A 158 20.61 3.65 -7.83
CA ILE A 158 19.34 3.03 -7.49
C ILE A 158 18.86 2.08 -8.58
N THR A 159 18.31 0.96 -8.17
CA THR A 159 17.79 -0.09 -9.05
C THR A 159 16.51 -0.68 -8.47
N PRO A 160 15.71 -1.43 -9.26
CA PRO A 160 14.56 -2.15 -8.74
C PRO A 160 14.91 -3.05 -7.54
N GLY A 161 14.12 -2.95 -6.48
CA GLY A 161 14.28 -3.60 -5.18
C GLY A 161 15.19 -2.84 -4.21
N ALA A 162 15.96 -1.85 -4.66
CA ALA A 162 16.93 -1.14 -3.83
C ALA A 162 16.25 -0.38 -2.69
N ALA A 163 15.14 0.29 -2.99
CA ALA A 163 14.39 1.07 -2.03
C ALA A 163 13.37 0.21 -1.24
N GLY A 164 13.49 -1.12 -1.28
CA GLY A 164 12.68 -2.03 -0.48
C GLY A 164 11.24 -2.21 -0.98
N GLU A 165 10.94 -1.77 -2.19
CA GLU A 165 9.72 -2.13 -2.88
C GLU A 165 9.69 -3.63 -3.23
N ASN A 166 8.51 -4.22 -3.12
CA ASN A 166 8.26 -5.61 -3.47
C ASN A 166 7.92 -5.79 -4.95
N ILE A 167 7.25 -4.81 -5.55
CA ILE A 167 6.81 -4.89 -6.95
C ILE A 167 7.16 -3.57 -7.64
N THR A 168 7.99 -3.67 -8.67
CA THR A 168 8.28 -2.56 -9.58
C THR A 168 7.36 -2.68 -10.78
N ILE A 169 6.65 -1.61 -11.11
CA ILE A 169 5.61 -1.55 -12.13
C ILE A 169 6.06 -0.59 -13.24
N SER A 170 5.85 -0.97 -14.49
CA SER A 170 6.07 -0.13 -15.67
C SER A 170 4.77 0.21 -16.39
N GLY A 171 4.74 1.29 -17.16
CA GLY A 171 3.64 1.69 -18.04
C GLY A 171 2.52 2.48 -17.36
N VAL A 172 2.70 2.87 -16.11
CA VAL A 172 1.72 3.61 -15.31
C VAL A 172 2.22 5.03 -15.05
N ASP A 173 1.36 6.02 -15.20
CA ASP A 173 1.63 7.37 -14.73
C ASP A 173 1.59 7.41 -13.19
N TRP A 174 2.76 7.18 -12.60
CA TRP A 174 2.94 7.07 -11.16
C TRP A 174 2.52 8.33 -10.40
N SER A 175 2.63 9.49 -11.05
CA SER A 175 2.27 10.79 -10.46
C SER A 175 0.77 10.91 -10.18
N THR A 176 -0.04 10.08 -10.83
CA THR A 176 -1.49 10.03 -10.66
C THR A 176 -1.92 9.05 -9.58
N LEU A 177 -1.03 8.33 -8.91
CA LEU A 177 -1.45 7.40 -7.86
C LEU A 177 -1.82 8.15 -6.58
N ARG A 178 -2.85 7.65 -5.89
CA ARG A 178 -3.38 8.20 -4.64
C ARG A 178 -3.95 7.12 -3.73
N GLY A 179 -4.07 7.43 -2.44
CA GLY A 179 -4.66 6.52 -1.45
C GLY A 179 -6.05 6.05 -1.88
N GLY A 180 -6.33 4.75 -1.72
CA GLY A 180 -7.57 4.10 -2.11
C GLY A 180 -7.62 3.55 -3.55
N THR A 181 -6.61 3.85 -4.39
CA THR A 181 -6.54 3.33 -5.77
C THR A 181 -6.51 1.80 -5.77
N ILE A 182 -7.33 1.17 -6.61
CA ILE A 182 -7.33 -0.28 -6.81
C ILE A 182 -6.35 -0.64 -7.91
N VAL A 183 -5.47 -1.59 -7.61
CA VAL A 183 -4.46 -2.11 -8.54
C VAL A 183 -4.63 -3.62 -8.64
N ASP A 184 -4.93 -4.09 -9.85
CA ASP A 184 -4.94 -5.50 -10.20
C ASP A 184 -3.57 -5.85 -10.80
N ILE A 185 -2.88 -6.84 -10.23
CA ILE A 185 -1.53 -7.28 -10.58
C ILE A 185 -1.57 -8.79 -10.78
N GLY A 186 -1.63 -9.26 -12.03
CA GLY A 186 -1.88 -10.68 -12.30
C GLY A 186 -3.14 -11.19 -11.60
N GLU A 187 -3.01 -12.20 -10.72
CA GLU A 187 -4.12 -12.72 -9.91
C GLU A 187 -4.45 -11.89 -8.66
N VAL A 188 -3.54 -11.00 -8.26
CA VAL A 188 -3.60 -10.26 -7.00
C VAL A 188 -4.38 -8.97 -7.18
N ARG A 189 -5.29 -8.70 -6.25
CA ARG A 189 -5.91 -7.37 -6.12
C ARG A 189 -5.42 -6.70 -4.85
N CYS A 190 -4.89 -5.49 -5.00
CA CYS A 190 -4.50 -4.66 -3.88
C CYS A 190 -5.13 -3.26 -3.94
N GLN A 191 -5.11 -2.58 -2.80
CA GLN A 191 -5.54 -1.20 -2.67
C GLN A 191 -4.40 -0.39 -2.08
N LEU A 192 -4.04 0.71 -2.74
CA LEU A 192 -3.04 1.64 -2.23
C LEU A 192 -3.52 2.20 -0.89
N SER A 193 -2.69 2.10 0.14
CA SER A 193 -2.99 2.61 1.47
C SER A 193 -2.39 4.00 1.63
N ALA A 194 -1.08 4.08 1.81
CA ALA A 194 -0.34 5.32 2.06
C ALA A 194 0.97 5.39 1.27
N PRO A 195 1.53 6.58 1.03
CA PRO A 195 2.89 6.72 0.55
C PRO A 195 3.89 6.08 1.52
N ALA A 196 4.92 5.42 0.99
CA ALA A 196 5.93 4.78 1.83
C ALA A 196 7.00 5.79 2.29
N VAL A 197 7.02 6.06 3.59
CA VAL A 197 7.98 6.97 4.23
C VAL A 197 9.42 6.53 3.95
N PRO A 198 10.30 7.43 3.50
CA PRO A 198 11.73 7.15 3.35
C PRO A 198 12.36 6.74 4.70
N CYS A 199 13.29 5.78 4.67
CA CYS A 199 14.02 5.35 5.85
C CYS A 199 15.53 5.51 5.64
N SER A 200 16.29 5.58 6.73
CA SER A 200 17.75 5.78 6.67
C SER A 200 18.48 4.72 5.85
N LYS A 201 17.95 3.49 5.78
CA LYS A 201 18.54 2.41 4.97
C LYS A 201 18.48 2.69 3.47
N ASN A 202 17.62 3.61 3.01
CA ASN A 202 17.56 4.01 1.61
C ASN A 202 18.72 4.90 1.21
N ALA A 203 19.37 5.61 2.15
CA ALA A 203 20.36 6.65 1.86
C ALA A 203 21.53 6.14 0.98
N GLN A 204 21.91 4.88 1.12
CA GLN A 204 22.96 4.27 0.32
C GLN A 204 22.66 4.23 -1.20
N TRP A 205 21.39 4.36 -1.59
CA TRP A 205 20.95 4.34 -3.00
C TRP A 205 20.77 5.72 -3.61
N PHE A 206 21.01 6.78 -2.84
CA PHE A 206 20.91 8.15 -3.31
C PHE A 206 22.27 8.83 -3.15
N THR A 207 22.83 9.33 -4.25
CA THR A 207 24.01 10.21 -4.23
C THR A 207 23.83 11.33 -3.21
N GLY A 208 24.81 11.49 -2.32
CA GLY A 208 24.74 12.44 -1.20
C GLY A 208 23.88 11.99 -0.01
N GLY A 209 23.25 10.82 -0.07
CA GLY A 209 22.37 10.30 0.98
C GLY A 209 20.99 10.96 1.03
N ASP A 210 20.60 11.69 -0.02
CA ASP A 210 19.37 12.48 -0.04
C ASP A 210 18.12 11.62 -0.28
N ILE A 211 17.60 11.03 0.80
CA ILE A 211 16.37 10.24 0.78
C ILE A 211 15.11 11.09 0.64
N SER A 212 15.22 12.43 0.69
CA SER A 212 14.06 13.33 0.58
C SER A 212 13.45 13.28 -0.81
N LEU A 213 14.23 12.92 -1.84
CA LEU A 213 13.81 12.78 -3.24
C LEU A 213 12.63 11.80 -3.43
N ILE A 214 12.47 10.84 -2.52
CA ILE A 214 11.36 9.88 -2.54
C ILE A 214 10.34 10.11 -1.43
N ASP A 215 10.38 11.27 -0.77
CA ASP A 215 9.38 11.73 0.18
C ASP A 215 8.16 12.30 -0.55
N HIS A 216 6.97 11.79 -0.24
CA HIS A 216 5.75 12.19 -0.93
C HIS A 216 5.36 13.65 -0.69
N SER A 217 5.66 14.21 0.48
CA SER A 217 5.29 15.59 0.83
C SER A 217 6.16 16.63 0.12
N LEU A 218 7.39 16.25 -0.21
CA LEU A 218 8.37 17.10 -0.90
C LEU A 218 8.33 16.88 -2.41
N HIS A 219 8.16 15.62 -2.84
CA HIS A 219 8.16 15.23 -4.24
C HIS A 219 6.96 14.30 -4.54
N PRO A 220 5.73 14.85 -4.59
CA PRO A 220 4.55 14.09 -4.98
C PRO A 220 4.78 13.36 -6.31
N GLY A 221 4.38 12.09 -6.38
CA GLY A 221 4.58 11.26 -7.57
C GLY A 221 5.96 10.61 -7.70
N GLN A 222 6.89 10.83 -6.76
CA GLN A 222 8.18 10.10 -6.74
C GLN A 222 8.24 9.02 -5.66
N SER A 223 7.41 9.10 -4.63
CA SER A 223 7.37 8.13 -3.55
C SER A 223 6.86 6.76 -3.98
N ARG A 224 7.32 5.71 -3.30
CA ARG A 224 6.67 4.38 -3.33
C ARG A 224 5.30 4.43 -2.67
N TRP A 225 4.48 3.42 -2.93
CA TRP A 225 3.17 3.25 -2.29
C TRP A 225 3.09 1.94 -1.52
N TYR A 226 2.59 1.99 -0.29
CA TYR A 226 2.11 0.78 0.39
C TYR A 226 0.74 0.38 -0.15
N ALA A 227 0.45 -0.92 -0.10
CA ALA A 227 -0.85 -1.46 -0.46
C ALA A 227 -1.29 -2.59 0.47
N SER A 228 -2.60 -2.65 0.74
CA SER A 228 -3.26 -3.81 1.34
C SER A 228 -3.65 -4.82 0.27
N VAL A 229 -3.54 -6.12 0.57
CA VAL A 229 -3.98 -7.19 -0.34
C VAL A 229 -5.44 -7.53 -0.06
N LEU A 230 -6.31 -7.24 -1.03
CA LEU A 230 -7.74 -7.56 -0.97
C LEU A 230 -7.99 -9.01 -1.42
N ARG A 231 -7.32 -9.41 -2.50
CA ARG A 231 -7.34 -10.78 -3.04
C ARG A 231 -5.92 -11.31 -3.20
N PRO A 232 -5.53 -12.35 -2.43
CA PRO A 232 -4.29 -13.10 -2.63
C PRO A 232 -4.21 -13.79 -4.00
N GLY A 233 -3.00 -14.15 -4.43
CA GLY A 233 -2.78 -14.81 -5.72
C GLY A 233 -1.29 -15.01 -6.02
N SER A 234 -0.99 -15.65 -7.14
CA SER A 234 0.37 -15.76 -7.65
C SER A 234 0.63 -14.71 -8.72
N ILE A 235 1.86 -14.20 -8.76
CA ILE A 235 2.31 -13.27 -9.79
C ILE A 235 3.65 -13.68 -10.35
N THR A 236 3.87 -13.35 -11.62
CA THR A 236 5.11 -13.57 -12.37
C THR A 236 5.56 -12.25 -12.99
N THR A 237 6.87 -12.04 -13.10
CA THR A 237 7.41 -10.89 -13.82
C THR A 237 6.85 -10.84 -15.25
N GLY A 238 6.44 -9.66 -15.69
CA GLY A 238 5.73 -9.46 -16.95
C GLY A 238 4.20 -9.55 -16.86
N ASP A 239 3.63 -9.99 -15.73
CA ASP A 239 2.18 -10.01 -15.56
C ASP A 239 1.54 -8.62 -15.75
N PRO A 240 0.30 -8.57 -16.26
CA PRO A 240 -0.38 -7.32 -16.50
C PRO A 240 -0.71 -6.63 -15.19
N VAL A 241 -0.56 -5.31 -15.19
CA VAL A 241 -1.03 -4.41 -14.14
C VAL A 241 -2.15 -3.56 -14.70
N THR A 242 -3.28 -3.49 -13.99
CA THR A 242 -4.40 -2.60 -14.33
C THR A 242 -4.76 -1.73 -13.14
N ILE A 243 -4.77 -0.42 -13.35
CA ILE A 243 -5.31 0.53 -12.38
C ILE A 243 -6.72 0.87 -12.82
N SER A 244 -7.69 0.64 -11.93
CA SER A 244 -9.10 0.79 -12.26
C SER A 244 -9.74 1.94 -11.46
N PRO A 245 -10.55 2.81 -12.10
CA PRO A 245 -11.33 3.83 -11.40
C PRO A 245 -12.45 3.23 -10.54
N VAL A 246 -12.84 1.99 -10.83
CA VAL A 246 -13.94 1.27 -10.19
C VAL A 246 -13.44 -0.07 -9.67
N SER A 247 -13.81 -0.43 -8.44
CA SER A 247 -13.76 -1.82 -8.00
C SER A 247 -14.75 -2.56 -8.89
N PRO A 248 -14.36 -3.55 -9.71
CA PRO A 248 -15.35 -4.31 -10.45
C PRO A 248 -16.27 -4.98 -9.44
N THR A 249 -17.57 -4.85 -9.72
CA THR A 249 -18.70 -5.47 -9.00
C THR A 249 -18.53 -6.96 -8.89
#